data_AF-A0AAW9BXJ8-F1
#
_entry.id   AF-A0AAW9BXJ8-F1
#
_cell.length_a   1.000
_cell.length_b   1.000
_cell.length_c   1.000
_cell.angle_alpha   90.00
_cell.angle_beta   90.00
_cell.angle_gamma   90.00
#
_symmetry.space_group_name_H-M   'P 1'
#
loop_
_entity.id
_entity.type
_entity.pdbx_description
1 polymer ?
#
loop_
_entity_poly.entity_id
_entity_poly.type
_entity_poly.pdbx_seq_one_letter_code
_entity_poly.pdbx_strand_id
1 'polypeptide(L)'
;LPVPKVPVWPFIHAPHNGDEYRLDASTGFNISAHSMSSETNLGYLDNANSETWGAIKVRSNKYLYTPTRFKFEHRNQASFTEYWSERIQSALITLLKDAGLFSAIAVQATVSTGMTFYDILARNIEKVAKASKVRESQVKGLLGHMLVFIGKPVTAIEDMSAKFIRNVFLMVFGKLYRAAQMAISAVK
;
A
#
# COMPACT_ATOMS: atom_id res chain seq x y z
N LEU A 1 -6.78 -9.32 14.55
CA LEU A 1 -6.55 -8.45 13.37
C LEU A 1 -5.13 -7.92 13.43
N PRO A 2 -4.34 -7.98 12.35
CA PRO A 2 -2.91 -7.68 12.43
C PRO A 2 -2.67 -6.17 12.61
N VAL A 3 -1.80 -5.82 13.55
CA VAL A 3 -1.38 -4.44 13.86
C VAL A 3 0.13 -4.44 14.17
N PRO A 4 0.96 -3.48 13.68
CA PRO A 4 0.66 -2.29 12.89
C PRO A 4 1.31 -2.24 11.48
N LYS A 5 0.55 -1.78 10.48
CA LYS A 5 1.08 -1.15 9.26
C LYS A 5 1.08 0.36 9.45
N VAL A 6 2.17 0.94 9.96
CA VAL A 6 2.41 2.38 9.79
C VAL A 6 2.94 2.57 8.36
N PRO A 7 2.23 3.27 7.48
CA PRO A 7 2.61 3.27 6.10
C PRO A 7 3.76 4.29 5.85
N VAL A 8 4.97 3.83 5.51
CA VAL A 8 5.94 4.56 4.66
C VAL A 8 6.24 3.83 3.32
N TRP A 9 5.89 4.44 2.18
CA TRP A 9 6.01 3.80 0.85
C TRP A 9 7.48 3.69 0.40
N PRO A 10 7.88 2.60 -0.31
CA PRO A 10 7.14 1.36 -0.52
C PRO A 10 7.22 0.46 0.72
N PHE A 11 6.07 0.03 1.25
CA PHE A 11 6.01 -0.76 2.47
C PHE A 11 6.57 -2.17 2.22
N ILE A 12 7.80 -2.40 2.66
CA ILE A 12 8.38 -3.73 2.71
C ILE A 12 8.60 -4.04 4.18
N HIS A 13 7.78 -4.94 4.74
CA HIS A 13 8.01 -5.46 6.09
C HIS A 13 9.14 -6.49 6.06
N ALA A 14 9.95 -6.51 7.11
CA ALA A 14 10.99 -7.52 7.28
C ALA A 14 10.36 -8.92 7.50
N PRO A 15 10.99 -10.00 6.98
CA PRO A 15 12.22 -9.99 6.21
C PRO A 15 11.95 -9.92 4.70
N HIS A 16 12.85 -9.25 4.00
CA HIS A 16 12.98 -9.28 2.54
C HIS A 16 13.16 -10.71 1.98
N ASN A 17 13.41 -11.70 2.85
CA ASN A 17 13.39 -13.15 2.59
C ASN A 17 12.89 -13.91 3.85
N GLY A 18 11.58 -13.95 4.07
CA GLY A 18 10.97 -14.76 5.12
C GLY A 18 9.46 -14.55 5.24
N ASP A 19 8.83 -15.33 6.12
CA ASP A 19 7.40 -15.33 6.35
C ASP A 19 6.98 -14.23 7.36
N GLU A 20 5.90 -13.50 7.06
CA GLU A 20 5.26 -12.60 8.04
C GLU A 20 4.37 -13.45 8.94
N TYR A 21 4.62 -13.41 10.24
CA TYR A 21 3.82 -14.10 11.24
C TYR A 21 2.75 -13.14 11.78
N ARG A 22 1.50 -13.58 11.80
CA ARG A 22 0.33 -12.83 12.26
C ARG A 22 -0.39 -13.58 13.36
N LEU A 23 -0.97 -12.83 14.29
CA LEU A 23 -1.79 -13.38 15.37
C LEU A 23 -3.12 -13.95 14.85
N ASP A 24 -3.62 -13.47 13.71
CA ASP A 24 -4.81 -14.00 13.06
C ASP A 24 -4.77 -13.87 11.52
N ALA A 25 -5.74 -14.50 10.84
CA ALA A 25 -5.85 -14.54 9.38
C ALA A 25 -6.81 -13.46 8.80
N SER A 26 -7.23 -12.50 9.62
CA SER A 26 -8.17 -11.46 9.18
C SER A 26 -7.52 -10.51 8.17
N THR A 27 -8.37 -9.85 7.38
CA THR A 27 -7.96 -8.92 6.33
C THR A 27 -8.74 -7.62 6.46
N GLY A 28 -8.11 -6.49 6.15
CA GLY A 28 -8.76 -5.18 6.10
C GLY A 28 -8.24 -4.16 7.11
N PHE A 29 -8.73 -2.92 6.99
CA PHE A 29 -8.48 -1.88 7.97
C PHE A 29 -9.62 -1.89 8.99
N ASN A 30 -9.41 -2.50 10.15
CA ASN A 30 -10.38 -2.47 11.24
C ASN A 30 -9.75 -1.73 12.41
N ILE A 31 -10.36 -0.63 12.86
CA ILE A 31 -9.85 0.16 13.97
C ILE A 31 -9.93 -0.60 15.30
N SER A 32 -11.01 -1.35 15.54
CA SER A 32 -11.21 -2.17 16.75
C SER A 32 -10.19 -3.30 16.88
N ALA A 33 -9.53 -3.68 15.78
CA ALA A 33 -8.36 -4.57 15.76
C ALA A 33 -7.23 -4.14 16.69
N HIS A 34 -7.07 -2.82 16.80
CA HIS A 34 -5.94 -2.19 17.47
C HIS A 34 -6.18 -2.03 18.97
N SER A 35 -7.41 -2.24 19.42
CA SER A 35 -7.81 -2.13 20.83
C SER A 35 -7.03 -3.12 21.71
N MET A 36 -6.62 -2.68 22.90
CA MET A 36 -6.18 -3.54 24.00
C MET A 36 -7.27 -3.70 25.09
N SER A 37 -8.49 -3.24 24.82
CA SER A 37 -9.61 -3.36 25.75
C SER A 37 -10.17 -4.79 25.79
N SER A 38 -10.50 -5.27 26.98
CA SER A 38 -11.23 -6.52 27.20
C SER A 38 -12.71 -6.43 26.84
N GLU A 39 -13.22 -5.24 26.51
CA GLU A 39 -14.63 -5.02 26.15
C GLU A 39 -14.90 -5.20 24.64
N THR A 40 -13.84 -5.32 23.83
CA THR A 40 -13.96 -5.44 22.37
C THR A 40 -13.50 -6.81 21.90
N ASN A 41 -14.43 -7.65 21.40
CA ASN A 41 -14.18 -9.03 20.91
C ASN A 41 -13.30 -9.16 19.64
N LEU A 42 -12.47 -8.16 19.32
CA LEU A 42 -11.68 -8.08 18.09
C LEU A 42 -10.25 -7.54 18.31
N GLY A 43 -9.86 -7.25 19.56
CA GLY A 43 -8.61 -6.57 19.92
C GLY A 43 -7.40 -7.49 20.08
N TYR A 44 -6.28 -6.94 20.55
CA TYR A 44 -5.05 -7.71 20.81
C TYR A 44 -5.25 -8.81 21.85
N LEU A 45 -5.99 -8.55 22.92
CA LEU A 45 -6.23 -9.53 23.99
C LEU A 45 -6.97 -10.78 23.49
N ASP A 46 -7.86 -10.63 22.51
CA ASP A 46 -8.59 -11.76 21.94
C ASP A 46 -7.77 -12.54 20.91
N ASN A 47 -6.90 -11.85 20.16
CA ASN A 47 -6.11 -12.47 19.09
C ASN A 47 -4.76 -13.02 19.59
N ALA A 48 -4.25 -12.55 20.73
CA ALA A 48 -3.03 -13.01 21.37
C ALA A 48 -3.31 -13.93 22.58
N ASN A 49 -4.37 -14.74 22.50
CA ASN A 49 -4.84 -15.58 23.61
C ASN A 49 -4.27 -17.02 23.61
N SER A 50 -3.24 -17.29 22.80
CA SER A 50 -2.63 -18.62 22.66
C SER A 50 -1.12 -18.56 22.86
N GLU A 51 -0.60 -19.52 23.61
CA GLU A 51 0.83 -19.68 23.92
C GLU A 51 1.54 -20.65 22.97
N THR A 52 0.86 -21.14 21.92
CA THR A 52 1.40 -22.15 21.01
C THR A 52 1.79 -21.57 19.64
N TRP A 53 2.99 -21.92 19.17
CA TRP A 53 3.48 -21.55 17.84
C TRP A 53 2.55 -21.98 16.70
N GLY A 54 1.80 -23.07 16.87
CA GLY A 54 0.83 -23.57 15.89
C GLY A 54 -0.44 -22.71 15.74
N ALA A 55 -0.72 -21.80 16.69
CA ALA A 55 -1.84 -20.88 16.61
C ALA A 55 -1.54 -19.63 15.77
N ILE A 56 -0.25 -19.34 15.53
CA ILE A 56 0.21 -18.20 14.75
C ILE A 56 -0.05 -18.48 13.26
N LYS A 57 -0.64 -17.51 12.57
CA LYS A 57 -0.91 -17.59 11.13
C LYS A 57 0.26 -17.03 10.36
N VAL A 58 0.81 -17.82 9.44
CA VAL A 58 1.79 -17.33 8.47
C VAL A 58 1.06 -16.64 7.34
N ARG A 59 1.33 -15.36 7.12
CA ARG A 59 1.02 -14.69 5.87
C ARG A 59 2.32 -14.49 5.12
N SER A 60 2.45 -15.11 3.95
CA SER A 60 3.65 -14.85 3.14
C SER A 60 3.52 -13.49 2.47
N ASN A 61 4.65 -12.80 2.27
CA ASN A 61 4.78 -11.60 1.44
C ASN A 61 4.53 -11.89 -0.07
N LYS A 62 3.62 -12.82 -0.39
CA LYS A 62 3.31 -13.34 -1.73
C LYS A 62 2.98 -12.23 -2.73
N TYR A 63 2.46 -11.10 -2.26
CA TYR A 63 2.18 -9.94 -3.12
C TYR A 63 3.45 -9.32 -3.72
N LEU A 64 4.62 -9.42 -3.07
CA LEU A 64 5.92 -8.98 -3.60
C LEU A 64 6.37 -9.83 -4.81
N TYR A 65 5.88 -11.07 -4.89
CA TYR A 65 6.21 -12.06 -5.93
C TYR A 65 5.11 -12.27 -6.97
N THR A 66 3.96 -11.61 -6.81
CA THR A 66 2.86 -11.70 -7.77
C THR A 66 2.85 -10.43 -8.63
N PRO A 67 3.27 -10.45 -9.91
CA PRO A 67 3.24 -9.26 -10.75
C PRO A 67 1.81 -8.78 -10.95
N THR A 68 1.54 -7.51 -10.61
CA THR A 68 0.22 -6.89 -10.78
C THR A 68 0.31 -5.76 -11.77
N ARG A 69 -0.57 -5.76 -12.78
CA ARG A 69 -0.70 -4.67 -13.77
C ARG A 69 -2.17 -4.30 -13.91
N PHE A 70 -2.48 -3.05 -13.60
CA PHE A 70 -3.86 -2.57 -13.64
C PHE A 70 -4.23 -2.01 -15.01
N LYS A 71 -5.50 -2.22 -15.37
CA LYS A 71 -6.13 -1.57 -16.53
C LYS A 71 -7.05 -0.46 -16.04
N PHE A 72 -6.96 0.74 -16.60
CA PHE A 72 -7.72 1.90 -16.12
C PHE A 72 -9.24 1.67 -16.14
N GLU A 73 -9.72 0.86 -17.08
CA GLU A 73 -11.13 0.49 -17.24
C GLU A 73 -11.68 -0.22 -15.99
N HIS A 74 -10.83 -0.91 -15.24
CA HIS A 74 -11.19 -1.67 -14.03
C HIS A 74 -11.00 -0.88 -12.72
N ARG A 75 -10.60 0.39 -12.80
CA ARG A 75 -10.31 1.23 -11.60
C ARG A 75 -11.42 1.27 -10.56
N ASN A 76 -12.68 1.20 -10.99
CA ASN A 76 -13.86 1.25 -10.11
C ASN A 76 -14.02 0.01 -9.22
N GLN A 77 -13.22 -1.04 -9.45
CA GLN A 77 -13.17 -2.22 -8.57
C GLN A 77 -12.42 -1.92 -7.27
N ALA A 78 -11.56 -0.89 -7.25
CA ALA A 78 -10.77 -0.55 -6.08
C ALA A 78 -11.65 -0.04 -4.93
N SER A 79 -11.31 -0.42 -3.71
CA SER A 79 -11.96 0.07 -2.49
C SER A 79 -10.94 0.22 -1.36
N PHE A 80 -11.25 1.03 -0.35
CA PHE A 80 -10.33 1.30 0.75
C PHE A 80 -10.20 0.10 1.71
N THR A 81 -9.44 -0.92 1.31
CA THR A 81 -9.22 -2.17 2.05
C THR A 81 -7.74 -2.57 2.01
N GLU A 82 -7.32 -3.45 2.93
CA GLU A 82 -5.96 -3.99 2.93
C GLU A 82 -5.65 -4.74 1.61
N TYR A 83 -6.60 -5.51 1.11
CA TYR A 83 -6.49 -6.22 -0.17
C TYR A 83 -6.12 -5.29 -1.33
N TRP A 84 -6.84 -4.18 -1.48
CA TRP A 84 -6.53 -3.21 -2.54
C TRP A 84 -5.26 -2.42 -2.27
N SER A 85 -4.94 -2.14 -1.01
CA SER A 85 -3.65 -1.53 -0.65
C SER A 85 -2.49 -2.39 -1.12
N GLU A 86 -2.54 -3.70 -0.87
CA GLU A 86 -1.47 -4.64 -1.27
C GLU A 86 -1.38 -4.82 -2.77
N ARG A 87 -2.51 -4.83 -3.48
CA ARG A 87 -2.51 -4.86 -4.95
C ARG A 87 -1.93 -3.58 -5.55
N ILE A 88 -2.23 -2.42 -4.96
CA ILE A 88 -1.62 -1.13 -5.37
C ILE A 88 -0.12 -1.14 -5.11
N GLN A 89 0.33 -1.70 -4.00
CA GLN A 89 1.76 -1.88 -3.70
C GLN A 89 2.44 -2.80 -4.69
N SER A 90 1.87 -3.99 -4.92
CA SER A 90 2.34 -4.94 -5.90
C SER A 90 2.42 -4.33 -7.30
N ALA A 91 1.42 -3.53 -7.70
CA ALA A 91 1.41 -2.86 -8.99
C ALA A 91 2.50 -1.78 -9.11
N LEU A 92 2.72 -0.98 -8.07
CA LEU A 92 3.83 0.00 -8.08
C LEU A 92 5.18 -0.71 -8.17
N ILE A 93 5.40 -1.75 -7.36
CA ILE A 93 6.64 -2.52 -7.36
C ILE A 93 6.86 -3.16 -8.74
N THR A 94 5.81 -3.74 -9.32
CA THR A 94 5.85 -4.33 -10.67
C THR A 94 6.24 -3.27 -11.71
N LEU A 95 5.62 -2.09 -11.68
CA LEU A 95 5.94 -0.98 -12.58
C LEU A 95 7.41 -0.56 -12.46
N LEU A 96 7.92 -0.43 -11.23
CA LEU A 96 9.31 -0.06 -10.97
C LEU A 96 10.30 -1.16 -11.39
N LYS A 97 9.97 -2.43 -11.19
CA LYS A 97 10.78 -3.58 -11.65
C LYS A 97 10.81 -3.64 -13.17
N ASP A 98 9.65 -3.52 -13.83
CA ASP A 98 9.53 -3.48 -15.29
C ASP A 98 10.32 -2.30 -15.89
N ALA A 99 10.53 -1.22 -15.13
CA ALA A 99 11.33 -0.06 -15.54
C ALA A 99 12.81 -0.15 -15.16
N GLY A 100 13.25 -1.18 -14.43
CA GLY A 100 14.61 -1.28 -13.90
C GLY A 100 14.95 -0.26 -12.80
N LEU A 101 13.95 0.39 -12.22
CA LEU A 101 14.11 1.48 -11.24
C LEU A 101 13.94 1.03 -9.79
N PHE A 102 13.45 -0.19 -9.55
CA PHE A 102 13.06 -0.64 -8.22
C PHE A 102 14.20 -0.55 -7.19
N SER A 103 15.38 -1.07 -7.51
CA SER A 103 16.53 -1.05 -6.59
C SER A 103 16.97 0.37 -6.24
N ALA A 104 17.01 1.27 -7.22
CA ALA A 104 17.38 2.67 -7.01
C ALA A 104 16.38 3.41 -6.12
N ILE A 105 15.08 3.22 -6.38
CA ILE A 105 14.00 3.83 -5.57
C ILE A 105 13.97 3.25 -4.15
N ALA A 106 14.22 1.94 -3.99
CA ALA A 106 14.28 1.30 -2.68
C ALA A 106 15.42 1.86 -1.82
N VAL A 107 16.61 2.04 -2.40
CA VAL A 107 17.74 2.71 -1.71
C VAL A 107 17.38 4.16 -1.39
N GLN A 108 16.72 4.88 -2.30
CA GLN A 108 16.34 6.26 -2.05
C GLN A 108 15.31 6.38 -0.91
N ALA A 109 14.42 5.41 -0.75
CA ALA A 109 13.43 5.37 0.32
C ALA A 109 14.04 5.25 1.72
N THR A 110 15.26 4.70 1.86
CA THR A 110 15.92 4.55 3.17
C THR A 110 16.61 5.84 3.63
N VAL A 111 17.01 6.70 2.70
CA VAL A 111 17.81 7.91 2.98
C VAL A 111 17.01 9.21 2.83
N SER A 112 15.91 9.20 2.07
CA SER A 112 15.13 10.41 1.79
C SER A 112 14.01 10.69 2.79
N THR A 113 13.76 11.98 3.06
CA THR A 113 12.60 12.42 3.83
C THR A 113 11.32 12.31 2.98
N GLY A 114 10.16 12.11 3.62
CA GLY A 114 8.91 11.76 2.94
C GLY A 114 8.53 12.68 1.78
N MET A 115 8.63 14.01 1.95
CA MET A 115 8.29 14.96 0.88
C MET A 115 9.20 14.81 -0.34
N THR A 116 10.52 14.77 -0.11
CA THR A 116 11.55 14.56 -1.13
C THR A 116 11.42 13.21 -1.83
N PHE A 117 11.06 12.17 -1.09
CA PHE A 117 10.82 10.84 -1.63
C PHE A 117 9.72 10.85 -2.70
N TYR A 118 8.56 11.43 -2.39
CA TYR A 118 7.44 11.46 -3.33
C TYR A 118 7.73 12.33 -4.57
N ASP A 119 8.54 13.38 -4.43
CA ASP A 119 9.01 14.17 -5.57
C ASP A 119 9.89 13.35 -6.51
N ILE A 120 10.84 12.59 -5.97
CA ILE A 120 11.72 11.71 -6.74
C ILE A 120 10.92 10.58 -7.39
N LEU A 121 10.04 9.93 -6.63
CA LEU A 121 9.20 8.84 -7.13
C LEU A 121 8.32 9.32 -8.29
N ALA A 122 7.67 10.47 -8.13
CA ALA A 122 6.78 11.02 -9.15
C ALA A 122 7.52 11.37 -10.45
N ARG A 123 8.71 11.99 -10.36
CA ARG A 123 9.56 12.27 -11.52
C ARG A 123 9.99 11.01 -12.26
N ASN A 124 10.31 9.95 -11.52
CA ASN A 124 10.65 8.67 -12.13
C ASN A 124 9.45 8.01 -12.81
N ILE A 125 8.27 8.04 -12.19
CA ILE A 125 7.05 7.49 -12.79
C ILE A 125 6.60 8.30 -14.02
N GLU A 126 6.77 9.62 -14.01
CA GLU A 126 6.54 10.45 -15.20
C GLU A 126 7.46 10.02 -16.35
N LYS A 127 8.75 9.80 -16.09
CA LYS A 127 9.69 9.28 -17.09
C LYS A 127 9.26 7.91 -17.61
N VAL A 128 8.81 7.02 -16.72
CA VAL A 128 8.28 5.69 -17.08
C VAL A 128 7.06 5.81 -17.99
N ALA A 129 6.11 6.70 -17.66
CA ALA A 129 4.92 6.93 -18.48
C ALA A 129 5.29 7.45 -19.88
N LYS A 130 6.27 8.36 -19.98
CA LYS A 130 6.73 8.93 -21.25
C LYS A 130 7.55 7.96 -22.11
N ALA A 131 8.06 6.87 -21.53
CA ALA A 131 8.94 5.94 -22.25
C ALA A 131 8.20 5.10 -23.31
N SER A 132 6.92 4.78 -23.12
CA SER A 132 6.11 4.09 -24.14
C SER A 132 4.61 4.17 -23.85
N LYS A 133 3.77 3.99 -24.88
CA LYS A 133 2.30 3.92 -24.73
C LYS A 133 1.83 2.78 -23.81
N VAL A 134 2.56 1.67 -23.79
CA VAL A 134 2.27 0.54 -22.89
C VAL A 134 2.50 0.96 -21.43
N ARG A 135 3.62 1.64 -21.14
CA ARG A 135 3.94 2.12 -19.78
C ARG A 135 3.02 3.26 -19.35
N GLU A 136 2.69 4.17 -20.27
CA GLU A 136 1.69 5.22 -20.04
C GLU A 136 0.36 4.62 -19.58
N SER A 137 -0.14 3.59 -20.27
CA SER A 137 -1.37 2.88 -19.90
C SER A 137 -1.27 2.20 -18.53
N GLN A 138 -0.13 1.58 -18.21
CA GLN A 138 0.11 0.97 -16.89
C GLN A 138 0.11 2.00 -15.76
N VAL A 139 0.79 3.13 -15.94
CA VAL A 139 0.80 4.24 -14.98
C VAL A 139 -0.62 4.79 -14.81
N LYS A 140 -1.34 5.00 -15.91
CA LYS A 140 -2.75 5.42 -15.89
C LYS A 140 -3.62 4.45 -15.09
N GLY A 141 -3.46 3.15 -15.31
CA GLY A 141 -4.13 2.09 -14.55
C GLY A 141 -3.84 2.19 -13.05
N LEU A 142 -2.57 2.34 -12.67
CA LEU A 142 -2.15 2.48 -11.28
C LEU A 142 -2.77 3.72 -10.61
N LEU A 143 -2.64 4.90 -11.21
CA LEU A 143 -3.16 6.15 -10.67
C LEU A 143 -4.69 6.13 -10.57
N GLY A 144 -5.37 5.54 -11.56
CA GLY A 144 -6.82 5.37 -11.53
C GLY A 144 -7.28 4.55 -10.33
N HIS A 145 -6.63 3.41 -10.06
CA HIS A 145 -6.94 2.59 -8.89
C HIS A 145 -6.61 3.31 -7.59
N MET A 146 -5.51 4.07 -7.53
CA MET A 146 -5.13 4.87 -6.35
C MET A 146 -6.18 5.95 -6.02
N LEU A 147 -6.72 6.63 -7.03
CA LEU A 147 -7.78 7.64 -6.85
C LEU A 147 -9.09 7.01 -6.36
N VAL A 148 -9.53 5.90 -6.98
CA VAL A 148 -10.74 5.21 -6.53
C VAL A 148 -10.55 4.61 -5.14
N PHE A 149 -9.37 4.06 -4.83
CA PHE A 149 -9.01 3.54 -3.51
C PHE A 149 -9.21 4.61 -2.41
N ILE A 150 -8.90 5.88 -2.70
CA ILE A 150 -9.14 6.97 -1.75
C ILE A 150 -10.57 7.53 -1.78
N GLY A 151 -11.46 6.96 -2.59
CA GLY A 151 -12.85 7.39 -2.74
C GLY A 151 -13.03 8.58 -3.66
N LYS A 152 -12.06 8.89 -4.53
CA LYS A 152 -12.21 9.90 -5.58
C LYS A 152 -12.69 9.23 -6.86
N PRO A 153 -13.91 9.53 -7.35
CA PRO A 153 -14.35 9.05 -8.64
C PRO A 153 -13.44 9.66 -9.72
N VAL A 154 -13.07 8.86 -10.71
CA VAL A 154 -12.24 9.32 -11.82
C VAL A 154 -12.80 8.75 -13.12
N THR A 155 -13.03 9.60 -14.11
CA THR A 155 -13.56 9.21 -15.43
C THR A 155 -12.43 9.12 -16.46
N ALA A 156 -11.46 10.04 -16.36
CA ALA A 156 -10.25 10.07 -17.16
C ALA A 156 -9.06 10.58 -16.34
N ILE A 157 -7.85 10.25 -16.81
CA ILE A 157 -6.59 10.87 -16.38
C ILE A 157 -5.94 11.37 -17.66
N GLU A 158 -5.80 12.69 -17.74
CA GLU A 158 -5.29 13.41 -18.92
C GLU A 158 -3.91 14.01 -18.66
N ASP A 159 -3.63 14.39 -17.41
CA ASP A 159 -2.30 14.84 -16.99
C ASP A 159 -1.53 13.67 -16.34
N MET A 160 -0.31 13.44 -16.82
CA MET A 160 0.64 12.46 -16.30
C MET A 160 1.95 13.13 -15.81
N SER A 161 1.89 14.42 -15.50
CA SER A 161 3.01 15.18 -14.95
C SER A 161 3.45 14.65 -13.58
N ALA A 162 4.72 14.82 -13.22
CA ALA A 162 5.19 14.52 -11.88
C ALA A 162 4.37 15.25 -10.80
N LYS A 163 3.88 16.46 -11.07
CA LYS A 163 3.03 17.21 -10.13
C LYS A 163 1.72 16.47 -9.86
N PHE A 164 1.04 16.00 -10.90
CA PHE A 164 -0.19 15.22 -10.75
C PHE A 164 0.09 13.90 -10.02
N ILE A 165 1.08 13.14 -10.49
CA ILE A 165 1.47 11.86 -9.91
C ILE A 165 1.78 11.99 -8.41
N ARG A 166 2.61 12.98 -8.03
CA ARG A 166 2.95 13.28 -6.64
C ARG A 166 1.71 13.56 -5.80
N ASN A 167 0.80 14.38 -6.31
CA ASN A 167 -0.44 14.68 -5.59
C ASN A 167 -1.27 13.42 -5.33
N VAL A 168 -1.35 12.50 -6.30
CA VAL A 168 -2.01 11.20 -6.09
C VAL A 168 -1.36 10.39 -4.97
N PHE A 169 -0.02 10.28 -4.96
CA PHE A 169 0.71 9.61 -3.87
C PHE A 169 0.45 10.23 -2.51
N LEU A 170 0.52 11.56 -2.40
CA LEU A 170 0.26 12.27 -1.14
C LEU A 170 -1.18 12.10 -0.66
N MET A 171 -2.16 12.04 -1.57
CA MET A 171 -3.54 11.78 -1.18
C MET A 171 -3.75 10.36 -0.65
N VAL A 172 -3.14 9.35 -1.30
CA VAL A 172 -3.15 7.96 -0.80
C VAL A 172 -2.48 7.87 0.56
N PHE A 173 -1.29 8.43 0.69
CA PHE A 173 -0.55 8.47 1.96
C PHE A 173 -1.36 9.16 3.05
N GLY A 174 -1.93 10.34 2.78
CA GLY A 174 -2.73 11.08 3.75
C GLY A 174 -4.02 10.35 4.16
N LYS A 175 -4.61 9.53 3.29
CA LYS A 175 -5.75 8.68 3.69
C LYS A 175 -5.31 7.52 4.59
N LEU A 176 -4.22 6.85 4.25
CA LEU A 176 -3.65 5.78 5.07
C LEU A 176 -3.18 6.28 6.43
N TYR A 177 -2.49 7.44 6.47
CA TYR A 177 -2.05 8.08 7.71
C TYR A 177 -3.23 8.41 8.64
N ARG A 178 -4.32 8.97 8.09
CA ARG A 178 -5.53 9.23 8.87
C ARG A 178 -6.15 7.94 9.42
N ALA A 179 -6.20 6.88 8.62
CA ALA A 179 -6.67 5.57 9.10
C ALA A 179 -5.81 5.04 10.26
N ALA A 180 -4.49 5.17 10.16
CA ALA A 180 -3.56 4.80 11.24
C ALA A 180 -3.75 5.68 12.49
N GLN A 181 -3.93 6.99 12.35
CA GLN A 181 -4.18 7.89 13.48
C GLN A 181 -5.50 7.59 14.19
N MET A 182 -6.57 7.32 13.44
CA MET A 182 -7.86 6.90 14.01
C MET A 182 -7.71 5.57 14.76
N ALA A 183 -6.94 4.63 14.22
CA ALA A 183 -6.64 3.38 14.90
C ALA A 183 -5.91 3.60 16.22
N ILE A 184 -4.84 4.42 16.23
CA ILE A 184 -4.08 4.76 17.45
C ILE A 184 -4.98 5.44 18.49
N SER A 185 -5.82 6.40 18.05
CA SER A 185 -6.70 7.16 18.96
C SER A 185 -7.84 6.33 19.55
N ALA A 186 -8.19 5.21 18.91
CA ALA A 186 -9.21 4.28 19.39
C ALA A 186 -8.67 3.29 20.44
N VAL A 187 -7.35 3.21 20.62
CA VAL A 187 -6.74 2.45 21.72
C VAL A 187 -6.69 3.36 22.94
N LYS A 188 -7.68 3.24 23.81
CA LYS A 188 -7.69 3.78 25.18
C LYS A 188 -7.86 2.64 26.16
#